data_AF-A0A9X3XMG5-F1
#
_entry.id   AF-A0A9X3XMG5-F1
#
_cell.length_a   1.000
_cell.length_b   1.000
_cell.length_c   1.000
_cell.angle_alpha   90.00
_cell.angle_beta   90.00
_cell.angle_gamma   90.00
#
_symmetry.space_group_name_H-M   'P 1'
#
loop_
_entity.id
_entity.type
_entity.pdbx_description
1 polymer ?
#
loop_
_entity_poly.entity_id
_entity_poly.type
_entity_poly.pdbx_seq_one_letter_code
_entity_poly.pdbx_strand_id
1 'polypeptide(L)'
;MLKIIYEDSFEGFLTAIYYSFYCKKQIASISTKDELEIDLFSETEYINADLNKYSKVKNAIVSKIDPLALNKIYKLYLSNYKNKGLLCFKYLKIAFKLGSDVHKYLHLDPVRELDLIDRRVSLEGHRFTGFVRFISVNDNFLYSSIEPDNNILEIISPHFQERFSNEYWIIHDIKRNIASVYNKTCWEIKEMNIEIYNNLKNYNDNFQDLWKGYFKSTTINERINPKLQKRMMPKRYWNNLTEIE
;
A
#
# COMPACT_ATOMS: atom_id res chain seq x y z
N MET A 1 -27.22 13.65 4.76
CA MET A 1 -26.01 12.92 5.25
C MET A 1 -24.79 13.62 4.70
N LEU A 2 -23.65 13.55 5.40
CA LEU A 2 -22.43 14.28 5.03
C LEU A 2 -21.39 13.37 4.36
N LYS A 3 -20.86 13.81 3.22
CA LYS A 3 -19.70 13.22 2.56
C LYS A 3 -18.48 14.09 2.81
N ILE A 4 -17.43 13.48 3.33
CA ILE A 4 -16.18 14.16 3.63
C ILE A 4 -15.17 13.79 2.55
N ILE A 5 -14.64 14.80 1.89
CA ILE A 5 -13.56 14.65 0.92
C ILE A 5 -12.29 15.18 1.56
N TYR A 6 -11.25 14.35 1.58
CA TYR A 6 -9.96 14.74 2.14
C TYR A 6 -8.87 14.77 1.08
N GLU A 7 -7.86 15.58 1.34
CA GLU A 7 -6.61 15.61 0.59
C GLU A 7 -5.92 14.23 0.64
N ASP A 8 -5.44 13.71 -0.48
CA ASP A 8 -4.89 12.35 -0.57
C ASP A 8 -3.49 12.23 0.07
N SER A 9 -3.48 12.33 1.39
CA SER A 9 -2.33 12.14 2.26
C SER A 9 -2.80 11.48 3.55
N PHE A 10 -1.90 10.81 4.26
CA PHE A 10 -2.25 10.22 5.56
C PHE A 10 -2.64 11.30 6.59
N GLU A 11 -2.09 12.50 6.47
CA GLU A 11 -2.44 13.65 7.29
C GLU A 11 -3.87 14.14 7.01
N GLY A 12 -4.24 14.25 5.74
CA GLY A 12 -5.61 14.53 5.31
C GLY A 12 -6.58 13.46 5.81
N PHE A 13 -6.19 12.18 5.73
CA PHE A 13 -7.00 11.05 6.17
C PHE A 13 -7.37 11.12 7.66
N LEU A 14 -6.39 11.32 8.56
CA LEU A 14 -6.68 11.45 9.99
C LEU A 14 -7.36 12.78 10.34
N THR A 15 -7.10 13.84 9.58
CA THR A 15 -7.80 15.13 9.75
C THR A 15 -9.29 14.99 9.44
N ALA A 16 -9.64 14.25 8.39
CA ALA A 16 -11.01 13.93 8.04
C ALA A 16 -11.69 13.09 9.14
N ILE A 17 -10.96 12.12 9.69
CA ILE A 17 -11.43 11.34 10.83
C ILE A 17 -11.66 12.24 12.05
N TYR A 18 -10.74 13.15 12.37
CA TYR A 18 -10.95 14.13 13.44
C TYR A 18 -12.27 14.86 13.25
N TYR A 19 -12.47 15.46 12.07
CA TYR A 19 -13.70 16.19 11.77
C TYR A 19 -14.96 15.33 11.91
N SER A 20 -14.88 14.08 11.48
CA SER A 20 -15.98 13.11 11.57
C SER A 20 -16.40 12.81 13.03
N PHE A 21 -15.50 12.93 14.01
CA PHE A 21 -15.84 12.77 15.44
C PHE A 21 -16.57 13.99 16.04
N TYR A 22 -16.26 15.19 15.56
CA TYR A 22 -16.84 16.43 16.09
C TYR A 22 -18.05 16.92 15.30
N CYS A 23 -18.26 16.42 14.09
CA CYS A 23 -19.43 16.73 13.29
C CYS A 23 -20.69 16.10 13.89
N LYS A 24 -21.77 16.88 14.03
CA LYS A 24 -23.07 16.41 14.51
C LYS A 24 -23.90 15.68 13.45
N LYS A 25 -23.50 15.78 12.17
CA LYS A 25 -24.20 15.15 11.04
C LYS A 25 -23.82 13.68 10.91
N GLN A 26 -24.74 12.87 10.38
CA GLN A 26 -24.44 11.49 10.03
C GLN A 26 -23.53 11.43 8.80
N ILE A 27 -22.38 10.78 8.95
CA ILE A 27 -21.39 10.61 7.87
C ILE A 27 -21.82 9.46 6.96
N ALA A 28 -21.95 9.75 5.66
CA ALA A 28 -22.22 8.77 4.62
C ALA A 28 -20.93 8.15 4.08
N SER A 29 -19.91 8.96 3.79
CA SER A 29 -18.61 8.50 3.28
C SER A 29 -17.48 9.43 3.69
N ILE A 30 -16.27 8.86 3.72
CA ILE A 30 -15.01 9.58 3.90
C ILE A 30 -14.07 9.03 2.81
N SER A 31 -13.82 9.82 1.77
CA SER A 31 -13.14 9.39 0.56
C SER A 31 -12.26 10.50 -0.02
N THR A 32 -11.38 10.15 -0.96
CA THR A 32 -10.64 11.13 -1.76
C THR A 32 -11.52 11.67 -2.88
N LYS A 33 -11.03 12.69 -3.62
CA LYS A 33 -11.74 13.27 -4.77
C LYS A 33 -12.00 12.24 -5.88
N ASP A 34 -11.07 11.32 -6.10
CA ASP A 34 -11.16 10.32 -7.18
C ASP A 34 -12.18 9.22 -6.90
N GLU A 35 -12.52 9.01 -5.62
CA GLU A 35 -13.53 8.04 -5.18
C GLU A 35 -14.92 8.68 -5.02
N LEU A 36 -15.13 9.89 -5.54
CA LEU A 36 -16.37 10.63 -5.33
C LEU A 36 -17.53 10.04 -6.14
N GLU A 37 -18.46 9.39 -5.45
CA GLU A 37 -19.78 9.10 -5.99
C GLU A 37 -20.70 10.31 -5.76
N ILE A 38 -21.14 10.96 -6.84
CA ILE A 38 -22.10 12.08 -6.77
C ILE A 38 -23.47 11.52 -6.37
N ASP A 39 -24.08 12.08 -5.33
CA ASP A 39 -25.45 11.77 -4.93
C ASP A 39 -26.20 13.08 -4.67
N LEU A 40 -27.47 13.12 -5.05
CA LEU A 40 -28.32 14.32 -5.03
C LEU A 40 -28.67 14.76 -3.60
N PHE A 41 -28.62 13.84 -2.64
CA PHE A 41 -29.12 14.03 -1.26
C PHE A 41 -28.01 14.18 -0.22
N SER A 42 -26.75 14.18 -0.64
CA SER A 42 -25.60 14.27 0.25
C SER A 42 -24.91 15.63 0.14
N GLU A 43 -24.68 16.27 1.28
CA GLU A 43 -23.82 17.45 1.35
C GLU A 43 -22.36 17.00 1.31
N THR A 44 -21.53 17.78 0.63
CA THR A 44 -20.11 17.48 0.42
C THR A 44 -19.26 18.56 1.06
N GLU A 45 -18.34 18.15 1.94
CA GLU A 45 -17.38 19.05 2.58
C GLU A 45 -15.95 18.63 2.26
N TYR A 46 -15.15 19.60 1.83
CA TYR A 46 -13.73 19.43 1.52
C TYR A 46 -12.89 19.78 2.75
N ILE A 47 -11.99 18.88 3.13
CA ILE A 47 -11.13 19.00 4.29
C ILE A 47 -9.67 18.96 3.82
N ASN A 48 -8.96 20.05 4.09
CA ASN A 48 -7.52 20.14 3.89
C ASN A 48 -6.78 19.49 5.06
N ALA A 49 -5.56 19.00 4.81
CA ALA A 49 -4.71 18.47 5.87
C ALA A 49 -4.41 19.55 6.93
N ASP A 50 -4.50 19.16 8.21
CA ASP A 50 -4.20 20.02 9.35
C ASP A 50 -3.32 19.25 10.34
N LEU A 51 -2.04 19.63 10.40
CA LEU A 51 -1.02 18.99 11.23
C LEU A 51 -1.42 18.91 12.72
N ASN A 52 -2.13 19.91 13.24
CA ASN A 52 -2.55 19.91 14.64
C ASN A 52 -3.65 18.87 14.88
N LYS A 53 -4.62 18.76 13.97
CA LYS A 53 -5.71 17.76 14.07
C LYS A 53 -5.18 16.35 13.83
N TYR A 54 -4.35 16.17 12.80
CA TYR A 54 -3.63 14.94 12.52
C TYR A 54 -2.88 14.43 13.77
N SER A 55 -2.03 15.29 14.37
CA SER A 55 -1.22 14.92 15.52
C SER A 55 -2.08 14.56 16.73
N LYS A 56 -3.19 15.28 16.97
CA LYS A 56 -4.14 14.94 18.05
C LYS A 56 -4.73 13.54 17.87
N VAL A 57 -5.20 13.20 16.67
CA VAL A 57 -5.78 11.86 16.40
C VAL A 57 -4.71 10.78 16.52
N LYS A 58 -3.55 10.98 15.89
CA LYS A 58 -2.42 10.05 15.95
C LYS A 58 -2.01 9.75 17.39
N ASN A 59 -1.79 10.79 18.20
CA ASN A 59 -1.39 10.65 19.60
C ASN A 59 -2.49 10.01 20.44
N ALA A 60 -3.77 10.32 20.17
CA ALA A 60 -4.89 9.69 20.85
C ALA A 60 -4.98 8.19 20.57
N ILE A 61 -4.74 7.76 19.32
CA ILE A 61 -4.72 6.34 18.95
C ILE A 61 -3.60 5.62 19.71
N VAL A 62 -2.38 6.17 19.66
CA VAL A 62 -1.21 5.53 20.29
C VAL A 62 -1.34 5.46 21.81
N SER A 63 -1.84 6.52 22.45
CA SER A 63 -1.93 6.59 23.92
C SER A 63 -3.13 5.86 24.52
N LYS A 64 -4.29 5.87 23.84
CA LYS A 64 -5.53 5.29 24.38
C LYS A 64 -5.82 3.88 23.89
N ILE A 65 -5.30 3.52 22.71
CA ILE A 65 -5.50 2.19 22.12
C ILE A 65 -4.16 1.47 22.20
N ASP A 66 -3.32 1.60 21.17
CA ASP A 66 -1.95 1.07 21.13
C ASP A 66 -1.27 1.43 19.78
N PRO A 67 0.06 1.27 19.65
CA PRO A 67 0.78 1.49 18.39
C PRO A 67 0.38 0.54 17.24
N LEU A 68 -0.05 -0.71 17.52
CA LEU A 68 -0.43 -1.64 16.47
C LEU A 68 -1.71 -1.19 15.78
N ALA A 69 -2.67 -0.61 16.52
CA ALA A 69 -3.86 -0.02 15.92
C ALA A 69 -3.51 1.09 14.91
N LEU A 70 -2.53 1.95 15.21
CA LEU A 70 -2.08 2.97 14.27
C LEU A 70 -1.47 2.34 13.01
N ASN A 71 -0.67 1.28 13.15
CA ASN A 71 -0.09 0.56 12.02
C ASN A 71 -1.18 -0.09 11.13
N LYS A 72 -2.19 -0.73 11.73
CA LYS A 72 -3.34 -1.27 10.99
C LYS A 72 -4.10 -0.19 10.22
N ILE A 73 -4.32 0.97 10.85
CA ILE A 73 -4.97 2.12 10.22
C ILE A 73 -4.11 2.67 9.07
N TYR A 74 -2.79 2.68 9.22
CA TYR A 74 -1.87 3.10 8.16
C TYR A 74 -1.95 2.17 6.95
N LYS A 75 -1.93 0.85 7.16
CA LYS A 75 -2.11 -0.12 6.07
C LYS A 75 -3.51 -0.07 5.46
N LEU A 76 -4.54 0.27 6.24
CA LEU A 76 -5.86 0.56 5.70
C LEU A 76 -5.81 1.77 4.75
N TYR A 77 -5.11 2.84 5.13
CA TYR A 77 -4.90 3.99 4.26
C TYR A 77 -4.18 3.60 2.96
N LEU A 78 -3.13 2.78 3.04
CA LEU A 78 -2.40 2.25 1.88
C LEU A 78 -3.22 1.27 1.01
N SER A 79 -4.33 0.74 1.52
CA SER A 79 -5.17 -0.21 0.79
C SER A 79 -6.04 0.46 -0.27
N ASN A 80 -6.40 -0.30 -1.31
CA ASN A 80 -7.41 0.08 -2.31
C ASN A 80 -8.84 -0.23 -1.84
N TYR A 81 -9.09 -0.28 -0.52
CA TYR A 81 -10.42 -0.57 0.02
C TYR A 81 -11.34 0.66 -0.13
N LYS A 82 -12.49 0.46 -0.79
CA LYS A 82 -13.48 1.53 -1.00
C LYS A 82 -14.00 2.08 0.32
N ASN A 83 -14.13 3.40 0.43
CA ASN A 83 -14.66 4.09 1.61
C ASN A 83 -13.93 3.69 2.92
N LYS A 84 -12.61 3.47 2.82
CA LYS A 84 -11.72 3.14 3.94
C LYS A 84 -11.81 4.13 5.11
N GLY A 85 -12.09 5.41 4.84
CA GLY A 85 -12.25 6.39 5.91
C GLY A 85 -13.46 6.11 6.80
N LEU A 86 -14.60 5.68 6.24
CA LEU A 86 -15.77 5.31 7.03
C LEU A 86 -15.51 4.06 7.88
N LEU A 87 -14.80 3.06 7.33
CA LEU A 87 -14.39 1.88 8.08
C LEU A 87 -13.50 2.28 9.25
N CYS A 88 -12.51 3.14 9.01
CA CYS A 88 -11.62 3.65 10.05
C CYS A 88 -12.38 4.39 11.16
N PHE A 89 -13.34 5.25 10.79
CA PHE A 89 -14.18 5.96 11.75
C PHE A 89 -15.01 5.01 12.62
N LYS A 90 -15.66 4.01 12.02
CA LYS A 90 -16.44 2.99 12.75
C LYS A 90 -15.53 2.17 13.68
N TYR A 91 -14.35 1.78 13.21
CA TYR A 91 -13.36 1.09 14.02
C TYR A 91 -12.93 1.94 15.23
N LEU A 92 -12.53 3.20 15.02
CA LEU A 92 -12.06 4.07 16.08
C LEU A 92 -13.13 4.37 17.14
N LYS A 93 -14.41 4.46 16.76
CA LYS A 93 -15.52 4.59 17.74
C LYS A 93 -15.58 3.44 18.73
N ILE A 94 -15.25 2.22 18.29
CA ILE A 94 -15.22 1.02 19.13
C ILE A 94 -13.90 0.98 19.89
N ALA A 95 -12.78 1.20 19.18
CA ALA A 95 -11.44 1.11 19.74
C ALA A 95 -11.21 2.11 20.88
N PHE A 96 -11.72 3.35 20.80
CA PHE A 96 -11.60 4.31 21.91
C PHE A 96 -12.40 3.93 23.17
N LYS A 97 -13.37 3.01 23.07
CA LYS A 97 -14.11 2.49 24.23
C LYS A 97 -13.43 1.28 24.86
N LEU A 98 -12.86 0.41 24.03
CA LEU A 98 -12.25 -0.86 24.45
C LEU A 98 -10.74 -0.73 24.74
N GLY A 99 -10.08 0.32 24.26
CA GLY A 99 -8.63 0.45 24.33
C GLY A 99 -7.91 -0.64 23.52
N SER A 100 -6.74 -1.07 24.01
CA SER A 100 -5.90 -2.11 23.38
C SER A 100 -6.59 -3.46 23.23
N ASP A 101 -7.61 -3.77 24.05
CA ASP A 101 -8.34 -5.03 23.95
C ASP A 101 -9.17 -5.16 22.66
N VAL A 102 -9.37 -4.06 21.91
CA VAL A 102 -10.12 -4.07 20.64
C VAL A 102 -9.68 -5.17 19.67
N HIS A 103 -8.39 -5.53 19.65
CA HIS A 103 -7.85 -6.57 18.77
C HIS A 103 -8.44 -7.96 19.04
N LYS A 104 -8.99 -8.21 20.23
CA LYS A 104 -9.64 -9.48 20.59
C LYS A 104 -11.09 -9.56 20.08
N TYR A 105 -11.69 -8.43 19.72
CA TYR A 105 -13.11 -8.33 19.35
C TYR A 105 -13.34 -8.54 17.84
N LEU A 106 -12.75 -9.60 17.27
CA LEU A 106 -12.88 -9.95 15.85
C LEU A 106 -14.30 -10.39 15.43
N HIS A 107 -15.22 -10.54 16.38
CA HIS A 107 -16.63 -10.75 16.09
C HIS A 107 -17.35 -9.46 15.65
N LEU A 108 -16.79 -8.28 15.97
CA LEU A 108 -17.33 -6.99 15.53
C LEU A 108 -16.89 -6.70 14.10
N ASP A 109 -17.84 -6.43 13.21
CA ASP A 109 -17.55 -6.28 11.77
C ASP A 109 -16.46 -5.25 11.45
N PRO A 110 -16.44 -4.02 12.00
CA PRO A 110 -15.41 -3.04 11.66
C PRO A 110 -13.99 -3.48 12.09
N VAL A 111 -13.89 -4.23 13.19
CA VAL A 111 -12.61 -4.74 13.70
C VAL A 111 -12.13 -5.88 12.82
N ARG A 112 -13.03 -6.81 12.46
CA ARG A 112 -12.72 -7.93 11.57
C ARG A 112 -12.28 -7.47 10.19
N GLU A 113 -13.02 -6.55 9.59
CA GLU A 113 -12.70 -6.01 8.25
C GLU A 113 -11.34 -5.32 8.24
N LEU A 114 -11.02 -4.51 9.27
CA LEU A 114 -9.70 -3.90 9.39
C LEU A 114 -8.58 -4.94 9.48
N ASP A 115 -8.76 -5.99 10.30
CA ASP A 115 -7.76 -7.05 10.46
C ASP A 115 -7.55 -7.84 9.15
N LEU A 116 -8.62 -8.11 8.40
CA LEU A 116 -8.53 -8.76 7.09
C LEU A 116 -7.77 -7.90 6.07
N ILE A 117 -7.99 -6.59 6.07
CA ILE A 117 -7.27 -5.65 5.19
C ILE A 117 -5.79 -5.58 5.58
N ASP A 118 -5.48 -5.42 6.87
CA ASP A 118 -4.11 -5.45 7.39
C ASP A 118 -3.35 -6.70 6.95
N ARG A 119 -3.96 -7.88 7.13
CA ARG A 119 -3.38 -9.16 6.67
C ARG A 119 -3.16 -9.18 5.16
N ARG A 120 -4.15 -8.74 4.37
CA ARG A 120 -4.07 -8.74 2.90
C ARG A 120 -2.92 -7.87 2.41
N VAL A 121 -2.83 -6.64 2.90
CA VAL A 121 -1.78 -5.68 2.52
C VAL A 121 -0.41 -6.19 2.96
N SER A 122 -0.30 -6.75 4.18
CA SER A 122 0.97 -7.29 4.69
C SER A 122 1.44 -8.51 3.88
N LEU A 123 0.52 -9.43 3.55
CA LEU A 123 0.83 -10.59 2.72
C LEU A 123 1.23 -10.20 1.30
N GLU A 124 0.59 -9.18 0.74
CA GLU A 124 0.99 -8.63 -0.55
C GLU A 124 2.40 -8.05 -0.48
N GLY A 125 2.69 -7.18 0.49
CA GLY A 125 4.03 -6.64 0.70
C GLY A 125 5.09 -7.74 0.81
N HIS A 126 4.84 -8.78 1.62
CA HIS A 126 5.73 -9.94 1.70
C HIS A 126 5.89 -10.63 0.34
N ARG A 127 4.83 -10.86 -0.43
CA ARG A 127 4.96 -11.50 -1.75
C ARG A 127 5.88 -10.70 -2.68
N PHE A 128 5.76 -9.38 -2.66
CA PHE A 128 6.58 -8.50 -3.49
C PHE A 128 8.06 -8.47 -3.09
N THR A 129 8.45 -8.83 -1.87
CA THR A 129 9.87 -9.05 -1.55
C THR A 129 10.49 -10.18 -2.39
N GLY A 130 9.68 -11.13 -2.86
CA GLY A 130 10.10 -12.21 -3.75
C GLY A 130 9.76 -12.01 -5.23
N PHE A 131 8.83 -11.11 -5.57
CA PHE A 131 8.36 -10.90 -6.95
C PHE A 131 9.03 -9.73 -7.68
N VAL A 132 9.64 -8.79 -6.96
CA VAL A 132 10.41 -7.71 -7.59
C VAL A 132 11.56 -8.32 -8.42
N ARG A 133 11.68 -7.88 -9.67
CA ARG A 133 12.75 -8.26 -10.60
C ARG A 133 13.47 -6.99 -11.03
N PHE A 134 14.77 -6.90 -10.73
CA PHE A 134 15.58 -5.77 -11.12
C PHE A 134 16.22 -6.00 -12.48
N ILE A 135 16.32 -4.93 -13.25
CA ILE A 135 17.21 -4.80 -14.39
C ILE A 135 18.33 -3.80 -14.05
N SER A 136 19.56 -4.04 -14.50
CA SER A 136 20.66 -3.09 -14.43
C SER A 136 20.52 -2.09 -15.56
N VAL A 137 20.48 -0.80 -15.25
CA VAL A 137 20.44 0.27 -16.25
C VAL A 137 21.82 0.93 -16.33
N ASN A 138 22.52 0.70 -17.45
CA ASN A 138 23.87 1.21 -17.72
C ASN A 138 24.88 0.90 -16.59
N ASP A 139 24.70 -0.21 -15.87
CA ASP A 139 25.50 -0.59 -14.70
C ASP A 139 25.61 0.47 -13.60
N ASN A 140 24.65 1.41 -13.56
CA ASN A 140 24.64 2.52 -12.64
C ASN A 140 23.59 2.36 -11.54
N PHE A 141 22.39 1.88 -11.90
CA PHE A 141 21.30 1.69 -10.96
C PHE A 141 20.38 0.54 -11.39
N LEU A 142 19.67 -0.01 -10.41
CA LEU A 142 18.70 -1.07 -10.59
C LEU A 142 17.30 -0.46 -10.78
N TYR A 143 16.56 -0.96 -11.75
CA TYR A 143 15.16 -0.58 -11.97
C TYR A 143 14.26 -1.80 -11.89
N SER A 144 13.09 -1.65 -11.26
CA SER A 144 12.04 -2.68 -11.27
C SER A 144 10.69 -2.04 -11.43
N SER A 145 9.81 -2.69 -12.20
CA SER A 145 8.40 -2.35 -12.31
C SER A 145 7.52 -3.37 -11.60
N ILE A 146 6.50 -2.88 -10.89
CA ILE A 146 5.51 -3.69 -10.17
C ILE A 146 4.10 -3.16 -10.41
N GLU A 147 3.11 -4.06 -10.25
CA GLU A 147 1.68 -3.73 -10.40
C GLU A 147 0.85 -4.26 -9.20
N PRO A 148 1.18 -3.87 -7.96
CA PRO A 148 0.47 -4.35 -6.76
C PRO A 148 -1.00 -3.91 -6.73
N ASP A 149 -1.81 -4.62 -5.95
CA ASP A 149 -3.20 -4.25 -5.71
C ASP A 149 -3.27 -3.04 -4.75
N ASN A 150 -2.44 -3.01 -3.71
CA ASN A 150 -2.38 -1.92 -2.71
C ASN A 150 -1.12 -1.06 -2.88
N ASN A 151 -1.08 0.12 -2.26
CA ASN A 151 0.13 0.96 -2.24
C ASN A 151 1.13 0.36 -1.25
N ILE A 152 2.00 -0.52 -1.73
CA ILE A 152 2.92 -1.30 -0.88
C ILE A 152 4.34 -0.76 -0.88
N LEU A 153 4.65 0.31 -1.61
CA LEU A 153 6.03 0.79 -1.77
C LEU A 153 6.70 0.99 -0.42
N GLU A 154 6.07 1.74 0.49
CA GLU A 154 6.61 1.96 1.84
C GLU A 154 6.80 0.67 2.65
N ILE A 155 6.02 -0.37 2.37
CA ILE A 155 6.09 -1.65 3.08
C ILE A 155 7.30 -2.46 2.60
N ILE A 156 7.61 -2.40 1.30
CA ILE A 156 8.67 -3.21 0.70
C ILE A 156 10.03 -2.49 0.67
N SER A 157 10.06 -1.16 0.65
CA SER A 157 11.31 -0.38 0.55
C SER A 157 12.34 -0.71 1.64
N PRO A 158 11.97 -0.88 2.93
CA PRO A 158 12.94 -1.27 3.96
C PRO A 158 13.68 -2.58 3.64
N HIS A 159 12.97 -3.58 3.09
CA HIS A 159 13.57 -4.85 2.71
C HIS A 159 14.63 -4.69 1.62
N PHE A 160 14.35 -3.87 0.59
CA PHE A 160 15.28 -3.65 -0.52
C PHE A 160 16.43 -2.71 -0.15
N GLN A 161 16.21 -1.76 0.76
CA GLN A 161 17.29 -0.96 1.35
C GLN A 161 18.32 -1.87 2.05
N GLU A 162 17.87 -2.82 2.87
CA GLU A 162 18.76 -3.75 3.57
C GLU A 162 19.46 -4.72 2.60
N ARG A 163 18.72 -5.23 1.61
CA ARG A 163 19.22 -6.24 0.67
C ARG A 163 20.19 -5.67 -0.39
N PHE A 164 19.94 -4.44 -0.85
CA PHE A 164 20.69 -3.77 -1.91
C PHE A 164 21.23 -2.41 -1.43
N SER A 165 21.82 -2.39 -0.24
CA SER A 165 22.31 -1.16 0.41
C SER A 165 23.38 -0.41 -0.40
N ASN A 166 24.14 -1.14 -1.22
CA ASN A 166 25.27 -0.60 -1.99
C ASN A 166 24.88 -0.16 -3.40
N GLU A 167 23.63 -0.41 -3.81
CA GLU A 167 23.12 -0.13 -5.14
C GLU A 167 22.17 1.05 -5.13
N TYR A 168 22.18 1.83 -6.20
CA TYR A 168 21.06 2.75 -6.47
C TYR A 168 19.92 1.91 -7.00
N TRP A 169 18.70 2.10 -6.50
CA TRP A 169 17.56 1.36 -7.03
C TRP A 169 16.28 2.18 -7.08
N ILE A 170 15.42 1.81 -8.03
CA ILE A 170 14.10 2.37 -8.25
C ILE A 170 13.10 1.21 -8.35
N ILE A 171 12.07 1.22 -7.51
CA ILE A 171 10.93 0.30 -7.60
C ILE A 171 9.70 1.12 -7.95
N HIS A 172 9.16 0.92 -9.14
CA HIS A 172 8.08 1.70 -9.72
C HIS A 172 6.75 0.94 -9.66
N ASP A 173 5.75 1.51 -8.99
CA ASP A 173 4.35 1.07 -9.06
C ASP A 173 3.67 1.72 -10.28
N ILE A 174 3.55 0.94 -11.35
CA ILE A 174 3.02 1.41 -12.64
C ILE A 174 1.56 1.89 -12.51
N LYS A 175 0.76 1.26 -11.65
CA LYS A 175 -0.68 1.60 -11.54
C LYS A 175 -0.90 2.98 -10.94
N ARG A 176 0.01 3.41 -10.07
CA ARG A 176 -0.09 4.68 -9.33
C ARG A 176 0.87 5.75 -9.84
N ASN A 177 1.74 5.42 -10.80
CA ASN A 177 2.80 6.30 -11.31
C ASN A 177 3.66 6.90 -10.18
N ILE A 178 3.96 6.10 -9.16
CA ILE A 178 4.85 6.46 -8.06
C ILE A 178 5.97 5.42 -7.94
N ALA A 179 7.15 5.87 -7.54
CA ALA A 179 8.31 5.01 -7.39
C ALA A 179 8.99 5.26 -6.05
N SER A 180 9.47 4.19 -5.43
CA SER A 180 10.44 4.28 -4.35
C SER A 180 11.84 4.37 -4.95
N VAL A 181 12.55 5.45 -4.63
CA VAL A 181 13.90 5.75 -5.12
C VAL A 181 14.86 5.73 -3.95
N TYR A 182 15.91 4.93 -4.04
CA TYR A 182 16.94 4.79 -3.01
C TYR A 182 18.30 5.30 -3.48
N ASN A 183 18.93 6.10 -2.64
CA ASN A 183 20.19 6.78 -2.94
C ASN A 183 21.40 6.21 -2.17
N LYS A 184 21.33 4.97 -1.68
CA LYS A 184 22.32 4.32 -0.77
C LYS A 184 22.31 4.80 0.69
N THR A 185 21.50 5.79 1.02
CA THR A 185 21.36 6.29 2.40
C THR A 185 19.92 6.21 2.89
N CYS A 186 18.99 6.73 2.09
CA CYS A 186 17.56 6.72 2.36
C CYS A 186 16.77 6.42 1.08
N TRP A 187 15.54 5.97 1.25
CA TRP A 187 14.57 5.91 0.17
C TRP A 187 13.51 6.99 0.34
N GLU A 188 13.00 7.48 -0.78
CA GLU A 188 11.89 8.42 -0.86
C GLU A 188 10.87 7.89 -1.87
N ILE A 189 9.60 8.25 -1.71
CA ILE A 189 8.57 7.97 -2.72
C ILE A 189 8.34 9.24 -3.52
N LYS A 190 8.40 9.12 -4.85
CA LYS A 190 8.21 10.23 -5.79
C LYS A 190 7.28 9.81 -6.91
N GLU A 191 6.59 10.78 -7.48
CA GLU A 191 5.89 10.59 -8.74
C GLU A 191 6.89 10.27 -9.85
N MET A 192 6.50 9.33 -10.72
CA MET A 192 7.31 8.86 -11.83
C MET A 192 6.66 9.32 -13.13
N ASN A 193 7.44 10.04 -13.96
CA ASN A 193 6.98 10.49 -15.26
C ASN A 193 6.89 9.30 -16.24
N ILE A 194 5.82 9.25 -17.02
CA ILE A 194 5.58 8.27 -18.09
C ILE A 194 6.73 8.23 -19.11
N GLU A 195 7.38 9.36 -19.41
CA GLU A 195 8.50 9.44 -20.34
C GLU A 195 9.73 8.68 -19.81
N ILE A 196 10.04 8.86 -18.52
CA ILE A 196 11.13 8.15 -17.85
C ILE A 196 10.81 6.65 -17.84
N TYR A 197 9.57 6.28 -17.52
CA TYR A 197 9.12 4.89 -17.58
C TYR A 197 9.32 4.27 -18.96
N ASN A 198 8.92 4.95 -20.04
CA ASN A 198 9.05 4.43 -21.40
C ASN A 198 10.51 4.19 -21.80
N ASN A 199 11.44 5.02 -21.33
CA ASN A 199 12.86 4.83 -21.57
C ASN A 199 13.43 3.64 -20.78
N LEU A 200 12.94 3.40 -19.56
CA LEU A 200 13.43 2.33 -18.68
C LEU A 200 12.79 0.96 -19.00
N LYS A 201 11.54 0.94 -19.44
CA LYS A 201 10.77 -0.30 -19.68
C LYS A 201 11.41 -1.21 -20.73
N ASN A 202 11.98 -0.61 -21.78
CA ASN A 202 12.53 -1.34 -22.92
C ASN A 202 14.03 -1.65 -22.76
N TYR A 203 14.60 -1.37 -21.58
CA TYR A 203 15.99 -1.65 -21.33
C TYR A 203 16.19 -3.15 -21.12
N ASN A 204 16.98 -3.76 -21.99
CA ASN A 204 17.33 -5.18 -21.89
C ASN A 204 18.71 -5.31 -21.28
N ASP A 205 18.82 -6.25 -20.35
CA ASP A 205 20.03 -6.50 -19.60
C ASP A 205 20.32 -8.01 -19.57
N ASN A 206 21.60 -8.35 -19.70
CA ASN A 206 22.11 -9.72 -19.64
C ASN A 206 21.73 -10.43 -18.33
N PHE A 207 21.53 -9.69 -17.22
CA PHE A 207 21.11 -10.28 -15.95
C PHE A 207 19.74 -10.99 -16.04
N GLN A 208 18.84 -10.54 -16.92
CA GLN A 208 17.55 -11.21 -17.12
C GLN A 208 17.72 -12.61 -17.72
N ASP A 209 18.62 -12.76 -18.68
CA ASP A 209 18.90 -14.05 -19.31
C ASP A 209 19.62 -15.00 -18.37
N LEU A 210 20.54 -14.48 -17.54
CA LEU A 210 21.17 -15.26 -16.47
C LEU A 210 20.13 -15.79 -15.48
N TRP A 211 19.17 -14.95 -15.09
CA TRP A 211 18.09 -15.37 -14.20
C TRP A 211 17.22 -16.47 -14.83
N LYS A 212 16.82 -16.31 -16.11
CA LYS A 212 16.07 -17.36 -16.83
C LYS A 212 16.85 -18.67 -16.91
N GLY A 213 18.15 -18.60 -17.19
CA GLY A 213 19.04 -19.75 -17.21
C GLY A 213 19.10 -20.46 -15.85
N TYR A 214 19.31 -19.69 -14.77
CA TYR A 214 19.29 -20.19 -13.40
C TYR A 214 17.94 -20.86 -13.05
N PHE A 215 16.83 -20.17 -13.31
CA PHE A 215 15.48 -20.68 -13.02
C PHE A 215 15.21 -22.00 -13.74
N LYS A 216 15.56 -22.09 -15.03
CA LYS A 216 15.42 -23.31 -15.82
C LYS A 216 16.30 -24.44 -15.30
N SER A 217 17.54 -24.16 -14.95
CA SER A 217 18.50 -25.17 -14.47
C SER A 217 18.15 -25.77 -13.10
N THR A 218 17.53 -24.97 -12.23
CA THR A 218 17.15 -25.39 -10.87
C THR A 218 15.75 -26.01 -10.79
N THR A 219 14.95 -25.89 -11.87
CA THR A 219 13.60 -26.44 -11.92
C THR A 219 13.63 -27.96 -12.07
N ILE A 220 12.98 -28.65 -11.13
CA ILE A 220 12.76 -30.10 -11.19
C ILE A 220 11.43 -30.34 -11.92
N ASN A 221 11.49 -30.86 -13.14
CA ASN A 221 10.33 -31.01 -14.03
C ASN A 221 9.21 -31.86 -13.41
N GLU A 222 9.58 -32.92 -12.67
CA GLU A 222 8.65 -33.85 -12.03
C GLU A 222 7.88 -33.19 -10.87
N ARG A 223 8.35 -32.06 -10.35
CA ARG A 223 7.72 -31.31 -9.24
C ARG A 223 6.86 -30.15 -9.71
N ILE A 224 6.74 -29.93 -11.03
CA ILE A 224 5.94 -28.83 -11.58
C ILE A 224 4.46 -29.03 -11.22
N ASN A 225 3.92 -28.08 -10.45
CA ASN A 225 2.51 -28.05 -10.08
C ASN A 225 1.90 -26.68 -10.40
N PRO A 226 1.29 -26.51 -11.59
CA PRO A 226 0.77 -25.22 -12.03
C PRO A 226 -0.38 -24.70 -11.15
N LYS A 227 -1.16 -25.60 -10.52
CA LYS A 227 -2.25 -25.20 -9.61
C LYS A 227 -1.67 -24.58 -8.33
N LEU A 228 -0.66 -25.20 -7.74
CA LEU A 228 0.02 -24.67 -6.56
C LEU A 228 0.76 -23.36 -6.88
N GLN A 229 1.45 -23.29 -8.01
CA GLN A 229 2.15 -22.09 -8.46
C GLN A 229 1.18 -20.91 -8.60
N LYS A 230 0.04 -21.07 -9.27
CA LYS A 230 -0.98 -20.02 -9.41
C LYS A 230 -1.59 -19.59 -8.06
N ARG A 231 -1.66 -20.49 -7.08
CA ARG A 231 -2.15 -20.19 -5.73
C ARG A 231 -1.15 -19.36 -4.92
N MET A 232 0.14 -19.69 -5.01
CA MET A 232 1.21 -19.01 -4.27
C MET A 232 1.65 -17.70 -4.96
N MET A 233 1.61 -17.67 -6.28
CA MET A 233 2.00 -16.56 -7.13
C MET A 233 0.84 -16.24 -8.09
N PRO A 234 -0.09 -15.37 -7.67
CA PRO A 234 -1.25 -15.02 -8.47
C PRO A 234 -0.87 -14.48 -9.86
N LYS A 235 -1.55 -14.96 -10.90
CA LYS A 235 -1.29 -14.61 -12.31
C LYS A 235 -1.24 -13.11 -12.60
N ARG A 236 -2.02 -12.31 -11.87
CA ARG A 236 -2.05 -10.85 -12.02
C ARG A 236 -0.71 -10.16 -11.81
N TYR A 237 0.26 -10.81 -11.15
CA TYR A 237 1.60 -10.27 -10.94
C TYR A 237 2.63 -10.78 -11.97
N TRP A 238 2.23 -11.70 -12.86
CA TRP A 238 3.17 -12.35 -13.78
C TRP A 238 3.71 -11.43 -14.87
N ASN A 239 3.00 -10.33 -15.17
CA ASN A 239 3.41 -9.36 -16.20
C ASN A 239 4.84 -8.82 -16.00
N ASN A 240 5.31 -8.75 -14.75
CA ASN A 240 6.65 -8.25 -14.40
C ASN A 240 7.63 -9.38 -14.01
N LEU A 241 7.25 -10.65 -14.21
CA LEU A 241 8.07 -11.81 -13.89
C LEU A 241 8.66 -12.40 -15.16
N THR A 242 9.97 -12.32 -15.27
CA THR A 242 10.71 -12.65 -16.49
C THR A 242 10.82 -14.14 -16.78
N GLU A 243 10.64 -14.98 -15.75
CA GLU A 243 10.76 -16.42 -15.81
C GLU A 243 9.45 -17.15 -16.12
N ILE A 244 8.34 -16.43 -16.23
CA ILE A 244 7.02 -16.99 -16.49
C ILE A 244 6.57 -16.58 -17.89
N GLU A 245 6.55 -17.57 -18.79
CA GLU A 245 5.92 -17.47 -20.11
C GLU A 245 4.47 -18.00 -20.08
#